data_AF-A0A136MSL7-F1
#
_entry.id   AF-A0A136MSL7-F1
#
_cell.length_a   1.000
_cell.length_b   1.000
_cell.length_c   1.000
_cell.angle_alpha   90.00
_cell.angle_beta   90.00
_cell.angle_gamma   90.00
#
_symmetry.space_group_name_H-M   'P 1'
#
loop_
_entity.id
_entity.type
_entity.pdbx_description
1 polymer ?
#
loop_
_entity_poly.entity_id
_entity_poly.type
_entity_poly.pdbx_seq_one_letter_code
_entity_poly.pdbx_strand_id
1 'polypeptide(L)'
;MNTKHLTDEAVQDFVLQETTDSEISRHISVCADCKSKVEVYRALMNTMDSIHPEAFPFDLVEVVTQRIAVKEHKRKTLGSYALSLLLSIVILGTVLYSLSILKPVLQVFHSLKMIDNALILVTAICICAFLLIDITRQYKKKEMMLFQ
;
A
#
# COMPACT_ATOMS: atom_id res chain seq x y z
N MET A 1 -21.06 44.23 1.58
CA MET A 1 -21.43 42.80 1.70
C MET A 1 -20.52 42.00 0.79
N ASN A 2 -19.44 41.46 1.33
CA ASN A 2 -18.59 40.51 0.60
C ASN A 2 -19.20 39.14 0.85
N THR A 3 -19.88 38.57 -0.15
CA THR A 3 -20.79 37.42 -0.01
C THR A 3 -20.10 36.07 0.13
N LYS A 4 -18.77 36.06 0.27
CA LYS A 4 -17.97 34.84 0.34
C LYS A 4 -17.49 34.62 1.78
N HIS A 5 -18.14 33.68 2.48
CA HIS A 5 -17.71 33.24 3.81
C HIS A 5 -16.46 32.37 3.72
N LEU A 6 -15.75 32.26 4.84
CA LEU A 6 -14.66 31.28 5.00
C LEU A 6 -15.22 29.86 4.93
N THR A 7 -14.41 28.94 4.40
CA THR A 7 -14.72 27.51 4.50
C THR A 7 -14.55 27.05 5.94
N ASP A 8 -15.18 25.92 6.29
CA ASP A 8 -15.10 25.42 7.66
C ASP A 8 -13.67 25.00 8.03
N GLU A 9 -12.90 24.46 7.06
CA GLU A 9 -11.49 24.12 7.24
C GLU A 9 -10.67 25.36 7.61
N ALA A 10 -10.84 26.47 6.87
CA ALA A 10 -10.13 27.72 7.16
C ALA A 10 -10.48 28.31 8.54
N VAL A 11 -11.70 28.08 9.02
CA VAL A 11 -12.11 28.49 10.38
C VAL A 11 -11.49 27.58 11.44
N GLN A 12 -11.44 26.27 11.20
CA GLN A 12 -10.83 25.30 12.11
C GLN A 12 -9.32 25.52 12.23
N ASP A 13 -8.61 25.68 11.10
CA ASP A 13 -7.17 25.94 11.06
C ASP A 13 -6.82 27.22 11.84
N PHE A 14 -7.68 28.24 11.76
CA PHE A 14 -7.52 29.48 12.52
C PHE A 14 -7.71 29.27 14.04
N VAL A 15 -8.67 28.44 14.46
CA VAL A 15 -8.89 28.13 15.88
C VAL A 15 -7.76 27.26 16.45
N LEU A 16 -7.24 26.32 15.65
CA LEU A 16 -6.12 25.44 16.00
C LEU A 16 -4.75 26.13 15.97
N GLN A 17 -4.69 27.41 15.54
CA GLN A 17 -3.44 28.16 15.35
C GLN A 17 -2.49 27.54 14.30
N GLU A 18 -3.03 26.72 13.38
CA GLU A 18 -2.26 26.12 12.28
C GLU A 18 -1.99 27.12 11.14
N THR A 19 -2.73 28.23 11.11
CA THR A 19 -2.53 29.34 10.17
C THR A 19 -2.50 30.69 10.87
N THR A 20 -1.61 31.56 10.40
CA THR A 20 -1.46 32.96 10.89
C THR A 20 -1.78 33.98 9.80
N ASP A 21 -2.69 33.63 8.88
CA ASP A 21 -3.08 34.51 7.79
C ASP A 21 -3.84 35.75 8.30
N SER A 22 -3.29 36.93 8.00
CA SER A 22 -3.85 38.21 8.39
C SER A 22 -5.20 38.49 7.70
N GLU A 23 -5.41 37.97 6.49
CA GLU A 23 -6.67 38.13 5.76
C GLU A 23 -7.82 37.34 6.38
N ILE A 24 -7.53 36.15 6.93
CA ILE A 24 -8.50 35.34 7.68
C ILE A 24 -8.91 36.08 8.96
N SER A 25 -7.94 36.63 9.71
CA SER A 25 -8.23 37.41 10.92
C SER A 25 -9.08 38.66 10.63
N ARG A 26 -8.79 39.33 9.51
CA ARG A 26 -9.53 40.51 9.04
C ARG A 26 -10.94 40.15 8.59
N HIS A 27 -11.13 38.99 7.96
CA HIS A 27 -12.46 38.52 7.59
C HIS A 27 -13.31 38.23 8.82
N ILE A 28 -12.74 37.51 9.81
CA ILE A 28 -13.44 37.14 11.06
C ILE A 28 -13.85 38.38 11.87
N SER A 29 -13.05 39.45 11.86
CA SER A 29 -13.40 40.68 12.58
C SER A 29 -14.57 41.46 11.96
N VAL A 30 -14.85 41.26 10.67
CA VAL A 30 -15.88 41.98 9.93
C VAL A 30 -17.13 41.13 9.64
N CYS A 31 -17.00 39.80 9.58
CA CYS A 31 -18.09 38.88 9.27
C CYS A 31 -18.69 38.25 10.55
N ALA A 32 -19.92 38.64 10.89
CA ALA A 32 -20.62 38.11 12.07
C ALA A 32 -20.81 36.59 12.03
N ASP A 33 -21.11 36.02 10.86
CA ASP A 33 -21.33 34.58 10.71
C ASP A 33 -20.03 33.78 10.95
N CYS A 34 -18.92 34.22 10.36
CA CYS A 34 -17.63 33.57 10.57
C CYS A 34 -17.15 33.74 12.02
N LYS A 35 -17.42 34.89 12.65
CA LYS A 35 -17.15 35.11 14.07
C LYS A 35 -17.92 34.15 14.97
N SER A 36 -19.21 33.96 14.70
CA SER A 36 -20.05 32.99 15.42
C SER A 36 -19.51 31.56 15.31
N LYS A 37 -19.10 31.14 14.10
CA LYS A 37 -18.47 29.82 13.90
C LYS A 37 -17.18 29.65 14.72
N VAL A 38 -16.31 30.66 14.74
CA VAL A 38 -15.08 30.66 15.55
C VAL A 38 -15.39 30.49 17.04
N GLU A 39 -16.43 31.16 17.55
CA GLU A 39 -16.86 31.04 18.95
C GLU A 39 -17.34 29.62 19.28
N VAL A 40 -18.11 29.00 18.37
CA VAL A 40 -18.55 27.60 18.51
C VAL A 40 -17.37 26.63 18.56
N TYR A 41 -16.43 26.75 17.61
CA TYR A 41 -15.25 25.89 17.58
C TYR A 41 -14.34 26.08 18.80
N ARG A 42 -14.19 27.31 19.30
CA ARG A 42 -13.46 27.56 20.56
C ARG A 42 -14.15 26.94 21.77
N ALA A 43 -15.48 27.02 21.84
CA ALA A 43 -16.23 26.38 22.92
C ALA A 43 -16.08 24.85 22.90
N LEU A 44 -16.08 24.25 21.71
CA LEU A 44 -15.82 22.82 21.53
C LEU A 44 -14.41 22.44 22.01
N MET A 45 -13.39 23.17 21.57
CA MET A 45 -11.99 22.92 21.97
C MET A 45 -11.81 23.06 23.49
N ASN A 46 -12.35 24.11 24.10
CA ASN A 46 -12.31 24.27 25.56
C ASN A 46 -12.98 23.10 26.29
N THR A 47 -14.05 22.53 25.71
CA THR A 47 -14.71 21.34 26.25
C THR A 47 -13.83 20.11 26.10
N MET A 48 -13.17 19.93 24.96
CA MET A 48 -12.23 18.83 24.75
C MET A 48 -11.01 18.92 25.68
N ASP A 49 -10.45 20.11 25.89
CA ASP A 49 -9.32 20.33 26.80
C ASP A 49 -9.70 20.07 28.27
N SER A 50 -10.99 20.17 28.61
CA SER A 50 -11.50 19.82 29.93
C SER A 50 -11.61 18.30 30.17
N ILE A 51 -11.55 17.49 29.10
CA ILE A 51 -11.51 16.04 29.19
C ILE A 51 -10.14 15.67 29.73
N HIS A 52 -10.12 15.26 31.00
CA HIS A 52 -8.88 14.79 31.60
C HIS A 52 -8.41 13.54 30.85
N PRO A 53 -7.16 13.51 30.37
CA PRO A 53 -6.64 12.33 29.71
C PRO A 53 -6.71 11.15 30.68
N GLU A 54 -7.30 10.05 30.23
CA GLU A 54 -7.34 8.82 31.00
C GLU A 54 -5.89 8.35 31.22
N ALA A 55 -5.50 8.22 32.49
CA ALA A 55 -4.18 7.70 32.81
C ALA A 55 -4.15 6.22 32.40
N PHE A 56 -3.33 5.89 31.40
CA PHE A 56 -3.08 4.50 31.07
C PHE A 56 -2.43 3.83 32.29
N PRO A 57 -2.87 2.62 32.68
CA PRO A 57 -2.28 1.89 33.81
C PRO A 57 -0.88 1.35 33.52
N PHE A 58 -0.30 1.71 32.38
CA PHE A 58 1.00 1.25 31.90
C PHE A 58 1.75 2.39 31.21
N ASP A 59 3.08 2.27 31.15
CA ASP A 59 3.94 3.25 30.49
C ASP A 59 3.75 3.17 28.96
N LEU A 60 2.94 4.10 28.45
CA LEU A 60 2.65 4.21 27.01
C LEU A 60 3.93 4.52 26.21
N VAL A 61 4.85 5.28 26.78
CA VAL A 61 6.12 5.64 26.12
C VAL A 61 6.96 4.39 25.95
N GLU A 62 7.11 3.57 27.00
CA GLU A 62 7.85 2.31 26.91
C GLU A 62 7.27 1.38 25.84
N VAL A 63 5.95 1.17 25.83
CA VAL A 63 5.28 0.28 24.87
C VAL A 63 5.46 0.76 23.43
N VAL A 64 5.35 2.06 23.19
CA VAL A 64 5.50 2.65 21.86
C VAL A 64 6.96 2.63 21.41
N THR A 65 7.91 2.97 22.27
CA THR A 65 9.34 2.95 21.94
C THR A 65 9.82 1.54 21.60
N GLN A 66 9.36 0.51 22.31
CA GLN A 66 9.65 -0.89 21.98
C GLN A 66 9.13 -1.25 20.57
N ARG A 67 7.94 -0.79 20.19
CA ARG A 67 7.37 -1.04 18.84
C ARG A 67 8.14 -0.33 17.73
N ILE A 68 8.69 0.86 18.00
CA ILE A 68 9.46 1.64 17.01
C ILE A 68 10.86 1.05 16.84
N ALA A 69 11.57 0.75 17.93
CA ALA A 69 12.94 0.25 17.90
C ALA A 69 13.06 -1.12 17.19
N VAL A 70 12.03 -1.96 17.27
CA VAL A 70 11.99 -3.26 16.58
C VAL A 70 12.01 -3.12 15.05
N LYS A 71 11.60 -1.98 14.49
CA LYS A 71 11.66 -1.73 13.04
C LYS A 71 13.03 -1.30 12.52
N GLU A 72 13.92 -0.77 13.36
CA GLU A 72 15.14 -0.11 12.86
C GLU A 72 16.35 -1.02 12.60
N HIS A 73 16.39 -2.27 13.06
CA HIS A 73 17.60 -3.07 12.83
C HIS A 73 17.34 -4.57 12.60
N LYS A 74 16.79 -4.91 11.43
CA LYS A 74 17.33 -6.07 10.70
C LYS A 74 18.55 -5.61 9.91
N ARG A 75 19.65 -5.33 10.62
CA ARG A 75 20.97 -5.15 10.03
C ARG A 75 21.26 -6.43 9.26
N LYS A 76 21.19 -6.38 7.92
CA LYS A 76 21.45 -7.54 7.05
C LYS A 76 22.81 -8.10 7.46
N THR A 77 22.81 -9.23 8.15
CA THR A 77 24.03 -9.88 8.59
C THR A 77 24.83 -10.29 7.36
N LEU A 78 26.16 -10.36 7.47
CA LEU A 78 27.03 -10.86 6.40
C LEU A 78 26.54 -12.22 5.84
N GLY A 79 25.92 -13.04 6.70
CA GLY A 79 25.25 -14.28 6.29
C GLY A 79 24.07 -14.10 5.33
N SER A 80 23.30 -13.01 5.42
CA SER A 80 22.22 -12.72 4.48
C SER A 80 22.73 -12.35 3.09
N TYR A 81 23.88 -11.67 3.00
CA TYR A 81 24.51 -11.37 1.71
C TYR A 81 25.14 -12.61 1.09
N ALA A 82 25.82 -13.43 1.90
CA ALA A 82 26.37 -14.71 1.44
C ALA A 82 25.27 -15.66 0.93
N LEU A 83 24.15 -15.75 1.65
CA LEU A 83 23.01 -16.56 1.24
C LEU A 83 22.37 -16.01 -0.04
N SER A 84 22.20 -14.70 -0.15
CA SER A 84 21.66 -14.07 -1.37
C SER A 84 22.58 -14.29 -2.59
N LEU A 85 23.90 -14.24 -2.40
CA LEU A 85 24.88 -14.50 -3.45
C LEU A 85 24.81 -15.96 -3.91
N LEU A 86 24.78 -16.90 -2.96
CA LEU A 86 24.68 -18.33 -3.24
C LEU A 86 23.39 -18.67 -3.99
N LEU A 87 22.26 -18.09 -3.57
CA LEU A 87 20.97 -18.28 -4.22
C LEU A 87 20.97 -17.71 -5.64
N SER A 88 21.60 -16.56 -5.85
CA SER A 88 21.78 -15.96 -7.17
C SER A 88 22.63 -16.85 -8.10
N ILE A 89 23.72 -17.44 -7.59
CA ILE A 89 24.56 -18.37 -8.34
C ILE A 89 23.80 -19.63 -8.71
N VAL A 90 23.01 -20.19 -7.79
CA VAL A 90 22.18 -21.38 -8.05
C VAL A 90 21.12 -21.10 -9.11
N ILE A 91 20.42 -19.96 -9.02
CA ILE A 91 19.42 -19.57 -10.02
C ILE A 91 20.10 -19.39 -11.39
N LEU A 92 21.19 -18.63 -11.45
CA LEU A 92 21.90 -18.37 -12.69
C LEU A 92 22.43 -19.68 -13.31
N GLY A 93 23.00 -20.56 -12.50
CA GLY A 93 23.45 -21.89 -12.93
C GLY A 93 22.30 -22.73 -13.48
N THR A 94 21.14 -22.72 -12.82
CA THR A 94 19.94 -23.45 -13.28
C THR A 94 19.42 -22.90 -14.60
N VAL A 95 19.42 -21.57 -14.78
CA VAL A 95 19.01 -20.92 -16.04
C VAL A 95 19.99 -21.26 -17.17
N LEU A 96 21.30 -21.18 -16.93
CA LEU A 96 22.31 -21.51 -17.94
C LEU A 96 22.30 -23.00 -18.33
N TYR A 97 22.09 -23.88 -17.34
CA TYR A 97 21.95 -25.32 -17.57
C TYR A 97 20.69 -25.65 -18.38
N SER A 98 19.55 -25.06 -17.99
CA SER A 98 18.29 -25.26 -18.70
C SER A 98 18.34 -24.72 -20.13
N LEU A 99 19.00 -23.58 -20.39
CA LEU A 99 19.23 -23.07 -21.75
C LEU A 99 20.09 -24.02 -22.60
N SER A 100 21.09 -24.66 -22.01
CA SER A 100 21.94 -25.63 -22.73
C SER A 100 21.18 -26.89 -23.13
N ILE A 101 20.23 -27.34 -22.32
CA ILE A 101 19.31 -28.44 -22.65
C ILE A 101 18.21 -27.98 -23.60
N LEU A 102 17.77 -26.73 -23.49
CA LEU A 102 16.71 -26.20 -24.33
C LEU A 102 17.16 -26.10 -25.79
N LYS A 103 18.41 -25.75 -26.06
CA LYS A 103 18.96 -25.66 -27.43
C LYS A 103 18.74 -26.93 -28.28
N PRO A 104 19.18 -28.13 -27.87
CA PRO A 104 18.95 -29.36 -28.64
C PRO A 104 17.46 -29.72 -28.70
N VAL A 105 16.69 -29.46 -27.63
CA VAL A 105 15.24 -29.69 -27.63
C VAL A 105 14.54 -28.81 -28.66
N LEU A 106 14.89 -27.51 -28.72
CA LEU A 106 14.35 -26.57 -29.70
C LEU A 106 14.78 -26.92 -31.13
N GLN A 107 15.98 -27.47 -31.31
CA GLN A 107 16.45 -28.00 -32.59
C GLN A 107 15.68 -29.25 -33.01
N VAL A 108 15.35 -30.15 -32.08
CA VAL A 108 14.46 -31.29 -32.34
C VAL A 108 13.08 -30.80 -32.75
N PHE A 109 12.52 -29.79 -32.08
CA PHE A 109 11.28 -29.14 -32.53
C PHE A 109 11.44 -28.58 -33.94
N HIS A 110 12.53 -27.89 -34.29
CA HIS A 110 12.73 -27.39 -35.64
C HIS A 110 12.93 -28.50 -36.70
N SER A 111 13.41 -29.69 -36.30
CA SER A 111 13.65 -30.84 -37.17
C SER A 111 12.44 -31.75 -37.35
N LEU A 112 11.39 -31.59 -36.55
CA LEU A 112 10.12 -32.30 -36.70
C LEU A 112 9.35 -31.75 -37.91
N LYS A 113 8.59 -32.62 -38.58
CA LYS A 113 7.74 -32.21 -39.71
C LYS A 113 6.73 -31.16 -39.23
N MET A 114 6.36 -30.20 -40.09
CA MET A 114 5.40 -29.14 -39.76
C MET A 114 4.13 -29.64 -39.06
N ILE A 115 3.64 -30.82 -39.44
CA ILE A 115 2.40 -31.41 -38.91
C ILE A 115 2.55 -31.81 -37.43
N ASP A 116 3.69 -32.38 -37.04
CA ASP A 116 3.92 -32.82 -35.65
C ASP A 116 4.07 -31.61 -34.72
N ASN A 117 4.77 -30.57 -35.17
CA ASN A 117 4.87 -29.31 -34.44
C ASN A 117 3.53 -28.59 -34.29
N ALA A 118 2.71 -28.57 -35.34
CA ALA A 118 1.38 -27.98 -35.28
C ALA A 118 0.50 -28.70 -34.25
N LEU A 119 0.57 -30.04 -34.20
CA LEU A 119 -0.17 -30.83 -33.23
C LEU A 119 0.29 -30.58 -31.78
N ILE A 120 1.61 -30.52 -31.55
CA ILE A 120 2.18 -30.22 -30.23
C ILE A 120 1.81 -28.78 -29.79
N LEU A 121 1.87 -27.81 -30.70
CA LEU A 121 1.51 -26.43 -30.39
C LEU A 121 0.03 -26.28 -30.05
N VAL A 122 -0.86 -26.91 -30.85
CA VAL A 122 -2.31 -26.86 -30.60
C VAL A 122 -2.66 -27.53 -29.28
N THR A 123 -2.08 -28.69 -28.98
CA THR A 123 -2.31 -29.37 -27.70
C THR A 123 -1.81 -28.54 -26.52
N ALA A 124 -0.63 -27.91 -26.63
CA ALA A 124 -0.12 -27.01 -25.61
C ALA A 124 -1.03 -25.80 -25.39
N ILE A 125 -1.53 -25.17 -26.46
CA ILE A 125 -2.47 -24.04 -26.38
C ILE A 125 -3.78 -24.48 -25.71
N CYS A 126 -4.33 -25.64 -26.07
CA CYS A 126 -5.55 -26.16 -25.46
C CYS A 126 -5.38 -26.40 -23.96
N ILE A 127 -4.27 -27.01 -23.54
CA ILE A 127 -3.97 -27.25 -22.12
C ILE A 127 -3.83 -25.90 -21.39
N CYS A 128 -3.08 -24.95 -21.94
CA CYS A 128 -2.93 -23.62 -21.35
C CYS A 128 -4.27 -22.89 -21.21
N ALA A 129 -5.11 -22.92 -22.25
CA ALA A 129 -6.43 -22.31 -22.22
C ALA A 129 -7.31 -22.96 -21.14
N PHE A 130 -7.29 -24.29 -21.03
CA PHE A 130 -8.03 -25.01 -20.00
C PHE A 130 -7.58 -24.64 -18.58
N LEU A 131 -6.26 -24.56 -18.35
CA LEU A 131 -5.70 -24.16 -17.06
C LEU A 131 -6.07 -22.71 -16.69
N LEU A 132 -6.02 -21.78 -17.66
CA LEU A 132 -6.44 -20.39 -17.43
C LEU A 132 -7.92 -20.30 -17.07
N ILE A 133 -8.78 -21.07 -17.76
CA ILE A 133 -10.21 -21.15 -17.44
C ILE A 133 -10.42 -21.73 -16.04
N ASP A 134 -9.71 -22.79 -15.67
CA ASP A 134 -9.83 -23.40 -14.35
C ASP A 134 -9.40 -22.42 -13.24
N ILE A 135 -8.25 -21.77 -13.41
CA ILE A 135 -7.75 -20.77 -12.46
C ILE A 135 -8.76 -19.63 -12.29
N THR A 136 -9.25 -19.05 -13.38
CA THR A 136 -10.24 -17.95 -13.31
C THR A 136 -11.54 -18.41 -12.63
N ARG A 137 -11.98 -19.65 -12.86
CA ARG A 137 -13.13 -20.23 -12.18
C ARG A 137 -12.89 -20.42 -10.69
N GLN A 138 -11.70 -20.87 -10.30
CA GLN A 138 -11.32 -20.99 -8.88
C GLN A 138 -11.29 -19.63 -8.18
N TYR A 139 -10.77 -18.58 -8.83
CA TYR A 139 -10.80 -17.22 -8.30
C TYR A 139 -12.23 -16.74 -8.06
N LYS A 140 -13.13 -16.88 -9.03
CA LYS A 140 -14.55 -16.48 -8.88
C LYS A 140 -15.27 -17.23 -7.75
N LYS A 141 -14.98 -18.52 -7.56
CA LYS A 141 -15.53 -19.29 -6.44
C LYS A 141 -15.06 -18.76 -5.09
N LYS A 142 -13.77 -18.40 -4.98
CA LYS A 142 -13.20 -17.82 -3.75
C LYS A 142 -13.78 -16.45 -3.45
N GLU A 143 -13.99 -15.61 -4.46
CA GLU A 143 -14.67 -14.31 -4.28
C GLU A 143 -16.09 -14.49 -3.74
N MET A 144 -16.89 -15.40 -4.32
CA MET A 144 -18.26 -15.66 -3.83
C MET A 144 -18.30 -16.15 -2.36
N MET A 145 -17.29 -16.90 -1.90
CA MET A 145 -17.20 -17.33 -0.50
C MET A 145 -16.76 -16.22 0.46
N LEU A 146 -16.13 -15.15 -0.02
CA LEU A 146 -15.69 -14.03 0.81
C LEU A 146 -16.78 -12.95 1.00
N PHE A 147 -17.83 -12.97 0.18
CA PHE A 147 -18.97 -12.05 0.26
C PHE A 147 -20.22 -12.65 0.94
N GLN A 148 -20.07 -13.82 1.59
CA GLN A 148 -21.09 -14.46 2.43
C GLN A 148 -20.65 -14.42 3.89
#